data_AF-A0A268H952-F1
#
_entry.id   AF-A0A268H952-F1
#
_cell.length_a   1.000
_cell.length_b   1.000
_cell.length_c   1.000
_cell.angle_alpha   90.00
_cell.angle_beta   90.00
_cell.angle_gamma   90.00
#
_symmetry.space_group_name_H-M   'P 1'
#
loop_
_entity.id
_entity.type
_entity.pdbx_description
1 polymer ?
#
loop_
_entity_poly.entity_id
_entity_poly.type
_entity_poly.pdbx_seq_one_letter_code
_entity_poly.pdbx_strand_id
1 'polypeptide(L)' 'MKISKFTEKVRGSQKYRDPDTKWTIARDSGKANSHGGSYWKLFNSKGKRVATLTKEGKVLRK' A
#
# COMPACT_ATOMS: atom_id res chain seq x y z
N MET A 1 8.35 -2.42 5.98
CA MET A 1 8.55 -1.62 4.74
C MET A 1 8.40 -0.15 5.11
N LYS A 2 9.19 0.77 4.56
CA LYS A 2 9.07 2.20 4.91
C LYS A 2 8.02 2.87 4.03
N ILE A 3 6.88 3.26 4.61
CA ILE A 3 5.78 3.94 3.90
C ILE A 3 6.22 5.29 3.33
N SER A 4 7.19 5.95 3.96
CA SER A 4 7.75 7.23 3.50
C SER A 4 8.45 7.17 2.13
N LYS A 5 8.73 5.97 1.60
CA LYS A 5 9.28 5.81 0.24
C LYS A 5 8.24 5.99 -0.86
N PHE A 6 6.95 5.92 -0.55
CA PHE A 6 5.87 6.05 -1.53
C PHE A 6 5.47 7.51 -1.67
N THR A 7 6.28 8.27 -2.41
CA THR A 7 6.15 9.72 -2.54
C THR A 7 5.43 10.15 -3.82
N GLU A 8 5.48 9.34 -4.88
CA GLU A 8 4.90 9.71 -6.17
C GLU A 8 3.41 9.33 -6.25
N LYS A 9 2.51 10.31 -6.37
CA LYS A 9 1.10 10.03 -6.59
C LYS A 9 0.87 9.52 -8.01
N VAL A 10 0.22 8.35 -8.15
CA VAL A 10 -0.12 7.78 -9.45
C VAL A 10 -1.37 8.50 -9.99
N ARG A 11 -1.21 9.23 -11.11
CA ARG A 11 -2.28 10.01 -11.76
C ARG A 11 -3.53 9.16 -12.00
N GLY A 12 -4.71 9.71 -11.67
CA GLY A 12 -6.00 9.03 -11.82
C GLY A 12 -6.27 7.93 -10.80
N SER A 13 -5.45 7.80 -9.75
CA SER A 13 -5.66 6.78 -8.71
C SER A 13 -5.37 7.31 -7.30
N GLN A 14 -5.77 6.52 -6.28
CA GLN A 14 -5.43 6.73 -4.87
C GLN A 14 -4.11 6.05 -4.47
N LYS A 15 -3.29 5.66 -5.45
CA LYS A 15 -2.03 4.96 -5.21
C LYS A 15 -0.87 5.94 -5.10
N TYR A 16 0.06 5.60 -4.22
CA TYR A 16 1.39 6.21 -4.17
C TYR A 16 2.42 5.18 -4.63
N ARG A 17 3.43 5.62 -5.36
CA ARG A 17 4.50 4.82 -5.95
C ARG A 17 5.82 5.12 -5.27
N ASP A 18 6.60 4.07 -5.06
CA ASP A 18 8.02 4.16 -4.74
C ASP A 18 8.78 4.33 -6.07
N PRO A 19 9.49 5.46 -6.29
CA PRO A 19 10.18 5.73 -7.54
C PRO A 19 11.33 4.75 -7.81
N ASP A 20 11.94 4.16 -6.78
CA ASP A 20 13.09 3.26 -6.92
C ASP A 20 12.61 1.88 -7.38
N THR A 21 11.61 1.34 -6.69
CA THR A 21 11.16 -0.04 -6.92
C THR A 21 9.99 -0.15 -7.91
N LYS A 22 9.30 0.96 -8.18
CA LYS A 22 8.03 1.05 -8.92
C LYS A 22 6.85 0.34 -8.25
N TRP A 23 7.02 -0.13 -7.01
CA TRP A 23 5.91 -0.69 -6.22
C TRP A 23 4.92 0.41 -5.87
N THR A 24 3.69 0.02 -5.53
CA THR A 24 2.67 1.00 -5.14
C THR A 24 1.93 0.58 -3.88
N ILE A 25 1.48 1.56 -3.11
CA ILE A 25 0.54 1.38 -2.00
C ILE A 25 -0.77 2.10 -2.29
N ALA A 26 -1.89 1.51 -1.86
CA ALA A 26 -3.20 2.17 -1.85
C ALA A 26 -3.78 2.13 -0.44
N ARG A 27 -4.54 3.16 -0.03
CA ARG A 27 -5.30 3.11 1.22
C ARG A 27 -6.28 1.94 1.19
N ASP A 28 -6.35 1.21 2.29
CA ASP A 28 -7.44 0.26 2.49
C ASP A 28 -8.73 1.02 2.84
N SER A 29 -9.72 0.95 1.95
CA SER A 29 -11.00 1.64 2.08
C SER A 29 -11.99 0.93 3.00
N GLY A 30 -11.71 -0.31 3.43
CA GLY A 30 -12.54 -1.10 4.35
C GLY A 30 -12.58 -0.61 5.81
N LYS A 31 -12.26 0.67 6.05
CA LYS A 31 -12.01 1.29 7.38
C LYS A 31 -13.00 0.91 8.49
N ALA A 32 -14.28 0.70 8.17
CA ALA A 32 -15.32 0.38 9.15
C ALA A 32 -15.32 -1.11 9.57
N ASN A 33 -14.82 -2.01 8.73
CA ASN A 33 -14.82 -3.47 8.95
C ASN A 33 -13.40 -4.07 8.87
N SER A 34 -12.35 -3.24 8.94
CA SER A 34 -10.96 -3.70 8.88
C SER A 34 -10.53 -4.34 10.21
N HIS A 35 -10.89 -5.61 10.40
CA HIS A 35 -10.39 -6.43 11.49
C HIS A 35 -8.85 -6.52 11.44
N GLY A 36 -8.16 -5.99 12.46
CA GLY A 36 -6.74 -6.26 12.71
C GLY A 36 -5.72 -5.25 12.18
N GLY A 37 -6.05 -3.96 12.10
CA GLY A 37 -5.05 -2.91 11.84
C GLY A 37 -4.63 -2.72 10.38
N SER A 38 -5.38 -3.31 9.43
CA SER A 38 -5.18 -3.11 7.99
C SER A 38 -5.31 -1.63 7.60
N TYR A 39 -4.31 -1.10 6.91
CA TYR A 39 -4.26 0.32 6.56
C TYR A 39 -3.85 0.57 5.10
N TRP A 40 -2.88 -0.19 4.58
CA TRP A 40 -2.39 -0.09 3.20
C TRP A 40 -2.51 -1.44 2.47
N LYS A 41 -2.77 -1.39 1.16
CA LYS A 41 -2.60 -2.54 0.24
C LYS A 41 -1.32 -2.33 -0.54
N LEU A 42 -0.47 -3.34 -0.56
CA LEU A 42 0.81 -3.33 -1.28
C LEU A 42 0.66 -4.02 -2.63
N PHE A 43 1.14 -3.36 -3.66
CA PHE A 43 1.19 -3.88 -5.02
C PHE A 43 2.63 -3.87 -5.52
N ASN A 44 3.02 -4.95 -6.20
CA ASN A 44 4.32 -5.03 -6.84
C ASN A 44 4.41 -4.10 -8.07
N SER A 45 5.59 -4.03 -8.68
CA SER A 45 5.84 -3.23 -9.90
C SER A 45 4.94 -3.61 -11.09
N LYS A 46 4.41 -4.84 -11.12
CA LYS A 46 3.46 -5.34 -12.13
C LYS A 46 1.99 -5.00 -11.80
N GLY A 47 1.73 -4.29 -10.70
CA GLY A 47 0.38 -3.91 -10.27
C GLY A 47 -0.42 -5.02 -9.58
N LYS A 48 0.17 -6.19 -9.31
CA LYS A 48 -0.47 -7.27 -8.55
C LYS A 48 -0.40 -6.98 -7.06
N ARG A 49 -1.52 -7.13 -6.34
CA ARG A 49 -1.54 -7.08 -4.87
C ARG A 49 -0.74 -8.25 -4.30
N VAL A 50 0.15 -7.95 -3.37
CA VAL A 50 1.06 -8.95 -2.74
C VAL A 50 1.05 -8.93 -1.22
N ALA A 51 0.48 -7.88 -0.61
CA ALA A 51 0.30 -7.83 0.83
C ALA A 51 -0.74 -6.79 1.27
N THR A 52 -1.12 -6.88 2.53
CA THR A 52 -1.79 -5.85 3.33
C THR A 52 -0.84 -5.41 4.43
N LEU A 53 -0.76 -4.10 4.68
CA LEU A 53 0.14 -3.52 5.67
C LEU A 53 -0.62 -2.73 6.75
N THR A 54 -0.01 -2.63 7.92
CA THR A 54 -0.38 -1.63 8.95
C THR A 54 -0.05 -0.22 8.48
N LYS A 55 -0.47 0.79 9.25
CA LYS A 55 -0.19 2.21 8.95
C LYS A 55 1.31 2.50 8.85
N GLU A 56 2.13 1.81 9.64
CA GLU A 56 3.59 1.91 9.72
C GLU A 56 4.32 1.09 8.64
N GLY A 57 3.59 0.26 7.87
CA GLY A 57 4.17 -0.57 6.81
C GLY A 57 4.68 -1.93 7.27
N LYS A 58 4.16 -2.45 8.39
CA LYS A 58 4.33 -3.87 8.78
C LYS A 58 3.38 -4.75 7.98
N VAL A 59 3.84 -5.89 7.50
CA VAL A 59 3.00 -6.84 6.73
C VAL A 59 2.05 -7.56 7.67
N LEU A 60 0.76 -7.60 7.33
CA LEU A 60 -0.27 -8.33 8.05
C LEU A 60 -0.66 -9.64 7.34
N ARG A 61 -0.85 -9.58 6.02
CA ARG A 61 -1.34 -10.69 5.17
C ARG A 61 -0.68 -10.59 3.80
N LYS A 62 -0.39 -11.71 3.15
CA LYS A 62 0.18 -11.77 1.78
C LYS A 62 -0.90 -12.14 0.79
#